data_AF-A0A6A6U262-F1
#
_entry.id   AF-A0A6A6U262-F1
#
_cell.length_a   1.000
_cell.length_b   1.000
_cell.length_c   1.000
_cell.angle_alpha   90.00
_cell.angle_beta   90.00
_cell.angle_gamma   90.00
#
_symmetry.space_group_name_H-M   'P 1'
#
loop_
_entity.id
_entity.type
_entity.pdbx_description
1 polymer ?
#
loop_
_entity_poly.entity_id
_entity_poly.type
_entity_poly.pdbx_seq_one_letter_code
_entity_poly.pdbx_strand_id
1 'polypeptide(L)'
;MLSYSAAAPEDYTPSYFFFYGSLMDPEVLQHILKLPELPLLQPATIKDFKIKMWSIYPALVPSPKGTVTGKIWKVETLEHFEKLAAYETAAYTTCPLGIHRSDTGVIEDGKAFCWKGDPISLDLEDGIFDFARYQQHFKPSLLGRGRNT
;
A
#
# COMPACT_ATOMS: atom_id res chain seq x y z
N MET A 1 15.34 -7.40 -42.35
CA MET A 1 15.58 -7.26 -40.89
C MET A 1 14.34 -6.56 -40.34
N LEU A 2 13.33 -7.31 -39.94
CA LEU A 2 12.08 -6.74 -39.44
C LEU A 2 12.30 -6.38 -37.96
N SER A 3 12.28 -5.08 -37.67
CA SER A 3 12.27 -4.56 -36.30
C SER A 3 10.93 -4.91 -35.67
N TYR A 4 10.93 -5.88 -34.75
CA TYR A 4 9.81 -6.09 -33.85
C TYR A 4 9.85 -4.96 -32.80
N SER A 5 9.00 -3.95 -32.98
CA SER A 5 8.56 -3.11 -31.86
C SER A 5 7.64 -3.99 -31.03
N ALA A 6 8.10 -4.42 -29.86
CA ALA A 6 7.23 -5.09 -28.89
C ALA A 6 6.21 -4.04 -28.40
N ALA A 7 4.97 -4.14 -28.88
CA ALA A 7 3.86 -3.39 -28.32
C ALA A 7 3.72 -3.77 -26.83
N ALA A 8 3.64 -2.76 -25.97
CA ALA A 8 3.38 -2.95 -24.56
C ALA A 8 1.96 -3.55 -24.35
N PRO A 9 1.72 -4.32 -23.27
CA PRO A 9 0.38 -4.72 -22.88
C PRO A 9 -0.34 -3.51 -22.27
N GLU A 10 -0.87 -2.64 -23.13
CA GLU A 10 -1.33 -1.28 -22.79
C GLU A 10 -2.84 -1.24 -22.53
N ASP A 11 -3.28 -1.64 -21.34
CA ASP A 11 -4.56 -1.16 -20.78
C ASP A 11 -4.53 -1.22 -19.24
N TYR A 12 -3.41 -0.79 -18.63
CA TYR A 12 -3.42 -0.50 -17.19
C TYR A 12 -3.96 0.92 -16.97
N THR A 13 -5.12 1.03 -16.34
CA THR A 13 -5.67 2.32 -15.94
C THR A 13 -4.98 2.80 -14.66
N PRO A 14 -4.27 3.95 -14.70
CA PRO A 14 -3.70 4.58 -13.51
C PRO A 14 -4.76 4.74 -12.42
N SER A 15 -4.41 4.41 -11.19
CA SER A 15 -5.35 4.49 -10.08
C SER A 15 -4.66 4.97 -8.81
N TYR A 16 -5.43 5.65 -7.97
CA TYR A 16 -4.94 6.06 -6.66
C TYR A 16 -5.00 4.89 -5.68
N PHE A 17 -3.87 4.63 -5.03
CA PHE A 17 -3.76 3.65 -3.97
C PHE A 17 -3.70 4.34 -2.61
N PHE A 18 -4.48 3.82 -1.67
CA PHE A 18 -4.41 4.15 -0.26
C PHE A 18 -3.49 3.15 0.46
N PHE A 19 -2.50 3.68 1.17
CA PHE A 19 -1.52 2.95 1.96
C PHE A 19 -1.72 3.24 3.44
N TYR A 20 -1.66 2.19 4.26
CA TYR A 20 -1.94 2.22 5.70
C TYR A 20 -0.90 1.46 6.54
N GLY A 21 0.21 1.06 5.91
CA GLY A 21 1.29 0.28 6.51
C GLY A 21 2.67 0.77 6.11
N SER A 22 3.58 -0.17 5.85
CA SER A 22 4.95 0.12 5.43
C SER A 22 5.05 1.04 4.20
N LEU A 23 4.15 0.88 3.23
CA LEU A 23 4.06 1.69 2.01
C LEU A 23 3.68 3.17 2.25
N MET A 24 3.34 3.56 3.49
CA MET A 24 3.20 4.99 3.84
C MET A 24 4.55 5.72 3.93
N ASP A 25 5.66 4.99 3.97
CA ASP A 25 7.01 5.55 3.99
C ASP A 25 7.51 5.78 2.54
N PRO A 26 7.80 7.04 2.14
CA PRO A 26 8.27 7.33 0.79
C PRO A 26 9.55 6.59 0.40
N GLU A 27 10.48 6.35 1.34
CA GLU A 27 11.74 5.65 1.01
C GLU A 27 11.48 4.15 0.76
N VAL A 28 10.53 3.57 1.48
CA VAL A 28 10.09 2.18 1.25
C VAL A 28 9.43 2.07 -0.12
N LEU A 29 8.51 2.99 -0.43
CA LEU A 29 7.83 3.00 -1.73
C LEU A 29 8.83 3.21 -2.88
N GLN A 30 9.75 4.17 -2.74
CA GLN A 30 10.82 4.40 -3.71
C GLN A 30 11.66 3.13 -3.94
N HIS A 31 12.08 2.47 -2.86
CA HIS A 31 12.91 1.28 -2.93
C HIS A 31 12.21 0.12 -3.65
N ILE A 32 10.96 -0.17 -3.27
CA ILE A 32 10.17 -1.27 -3.87
C ILE A 32 9.91 -1.01 -5.34
N LEU A 33 9.50 0.22 -5.68
CA LEU A 33 9.15 0.58 -7.05
C LEU A 33 10.36 0.90 -7.93
N LYS A 34 11.54 1.09 -7.33
CA LYS A 34 12.76 1.59 -7.98
C LYS A 34 12.53 2.96 -8.64
N LEU A 35 11.80 3.84 -7.94
CA LEU A 35 11.53 5.19 -8.44
C LEU A 35 12.84 6.01 -8.48
N PRO A 36 13.03 6.85 -9.53
CA PRO A 36 14.20 7.71 -9.62
C PRO A 36 14.23 8.80 -8.54
N GLU A 37 13.05 9.20 -8.05
CA GLU A 37 12.85 10.24 -7.06
C GLU A 37 11.98 9.77 -5.90
N LEU A 38 12.06 10.47 -4.77
CA LEU A 38 11.25 10.17 -3.60
C LEU A 38 9.78 10.58 -3.87
N PRO A 39 8.81 9.65 -3.78
CA PRO A 39 7.42 9.97 -4.06
C PRO A 39 6.81 10.89 -3.00
N LEU A 40 5.96 11.83 -3.44
CA LEU A 40 5.18 12.69 -2.55
C LEU A 40 3.84 12.03 -2.23
N LEU A 41 3.76 11.36 -1.07
CA LEU A 41 2.53 10.77 -0.58
C LEU A 41 1.68 11.81 0.17
N GLN A 42 0.40 11.89 -0.16
CA GLN A 42 -0.53 12.85 0.47
C GLN A 42 -1.32 12.19 1.61
N PRO A 43 -1.61 12.90 2.72
CA PRO A 43 -2.51 12.37 3.76
C PRO A 43 -3.90 12.09 3.21
N ALA A 44 -4.49 10.97 3.64
CA ALA A 44 -5.84 10.58 3.25
C ALA A 44 -6.50 9.71 4.33
N THR A 45 -7.81 9.51 4.19
CA THR A 45 -8.63 8.67 5.06
C THR A 45 -9.59 7.82 4.25
N ILE A 46 -9.92 6.63 4.74
CA ILE A 46 -10.97 5.76 4.19
C ILE A 46 -11.99 5.41 5.28
N LYS A 47 -13.23 5.11 4.88
CA LYS A 47 -14.34 4.76 5.77
C LYS A 47 -14.74 3.29 5.64
N ASP A 48 -15.43 2.79 6.65
CA ASP A 48 -15.97 1.42 6.73
C ASP A 48 -14.91 0.31 6.76
N PHE A 49 -13.70 0.67 7.19
CA PHE A 49 -12.61 -0.25 7.44
C PHE A 49 -11.97 0.00 8.81
N LYS A 50 -11.27 -1.02 9.32
CA LYS A 50 -10.35 -0.91 10.46
C LYS A 50 -9.05 -1.67 10.18
N ILE A 51 -8.05 -1.39 11.00
CA ILE A 51 -6.81 -2.17 11.04
C ILE A 51 -6.94 -3.29 12.06
N LYS A 52 -6.52 -4.49 11.67
CA LYS A 52 -6.11 -5.58 12.56
C LYS A 52 -4.64 -5.91 12.31
N MET A 53 -4.01 -6.70 13.17
CA MET A 53 -2.61 -7.07 13.04
C MET A 53 -2.47 -8.55 12.69
N TRP A 54 -1.75 -8.83 11.61
CA TRP A 54 -1.23 -10.15 11.28
C TRP A 54 0.25 -10.19 11.69
N SER A 55 0.52 -10.63 12.92
CA SER A 55 1.83 -10.44 13.55
C SER A 55 2.22 -8.95 13.55
N ILE A 56 3.30 -8.57 12.87
CA ILE A 56 3.76 -7.17 12.76
C ILE A 56 3.11 -6.40 11.61
N TYR A 57 2.35 -7.06 10.74
CA TYR A 57 1.83 -6.48 9.51
C TYR A 57 0.38 -6.01 9.70
N PRO A 58 0.04 -4.77 9.32
CA PRO A 58 -1.33 -4.32 9.38
C PRO A 58 -2.17 -5.00 8.30
N ALA A 59 -3.41 -5.34 8.65
CA ALA A 59 -4.40 -5.95 7.79
C ALA A 59 -5.64 -5.05 7.76
N LEU A 60 -5.97 -4.53 6.59
CA LEU A 60 -7.20 -3.76 6.38
C LEU A 60 -8.38 -4.71 6.22
N VAL A 61 -9.36 -4.58 7.11
CA VAL A 61 -10.57 -5.42 7.13
C VAL A 61 -11.84 -4.55 7.18
N PRO A 62 -12.98 -5.02 6.61
CA PRO A 62 -14.25 -4.32 6.71
C PRO A 62 -14.67 -4.09 8.16
N SER A 63 -15.15 -2.90 8.46
CA SER A 63 -15.70 -2.54 9.78
C SER A 63 -16.65 -1.37 9.61
N PRO A 64 -17.98 -1.58 9.67
CA PRO A 64 -18.96 -0.50 9.54
C PRO A 64 -18.65 0.67 10.48
N LYS A 65 -18.69 1.91 9.96
CA LYS A 65 -18.36 3.14 10.70
C LYS A 65 -16.89 3.26 11.13
N GLY A 66 -16.05 2.28 10.77
CA GLY A 66 -14.61 2.35 10.96
C GLY A 66 -13.99 3.45 10.10
N THR A 67 -12.82 3.93 10.50
CA THR A 67 -12.08 4.95 9.77
C THR A 67 -10.60 4.65 9.90
N VAL A 68 -9.88 4.68 8.78
CA VAL A 68 -8.43 4.46 8.75
C VAL A 68 -7.76 5.66 8.10
N THR A 69 -6.79 6.24 8.79
CA THR A 69 -5.92 7.29 8.26
C THR A 69 -4.67 6.65 7.68
N GLY A 70 -4.22 7.19 6.55
CA GLY A 70 -3.05 6.71 5.86
C GLY A 70 -2.57 7.74 4.86
N LYS A 71 -2.00 7.26 3.77
CA LYS A 71 -1.54 8.10 2.68
C LYS A 71 -2.02 7.60 1.34
N ILE A 72 -2.06 8.50 0.36
CA ILE A 72 -2.45 8.20 -1.01
C ILE A 72 -1.31 8.52 -1.97
N TRP A 73 -1.18 7.71 -3.01
CA TRP A 73 -0.30 7.97 -4.14
C TRP A 73 -0.88 7.38 -5.42
N LYS A 74 -0.60 8.01 -6.56
CA LYS A 74 -1.11 7.55 -7.85
C LYS A 74 -0.15 6.53 -8.46
N VAL A 75 -0.63 5.32 -8.70
CA VAL A 75 0.13 4.29 -9.41
C VAL A 75 -0.15 4.45 -10.89
N GLU A 76 0.87 4.84 -11.66
CA GLU A 76 0.72 5.22 -13.07
C GLU A 76 0.97 4.09 -14.07
N THR A 77 1.72 3.05 -13.68
CA THR A 77 2.14 1.98 -14.60
C THR A 77 1.79 0.60 -14.06
N LEU A 78 1.60 -0.35 -14.97
CA LEU A 78 1.40 -1.76 -14.64
C LEU A 78 2.59 -2.30 -13.84
N GLU A 79 3.82 -1.96 -14.23
CA GLU A 79 5.04 -2.39 -13.55
C GLU A 79 5.06 -1.95 -12.07
N HIS A 80 4.64 -0.71 -11.77
CA HIS A 80 4.56 -0.26 -10.40
C HIS A 80 3.51 -1.05 -9.62
N PHE A 81 2.34 -1.29 -10.22
CA PHE A 81 1.31 -2.11 -9.60
C PHE A 81 1.79 -3.54 -9.30
N GLU A 82 2.46 -4.19 -10.25
CA GLU A 82 2.98 -5.54 -10.09
C GLU A 82 4.03 -5.62 -8.98
N LYS A 83 4.92 -4.62 -8.87
CA LYS A 83 5.90 -4.53 -7.77
C LYS A 83 5.22 -4.37 -6.41
N LEU A 84 4.16 -3.56 -6.32
CA LEU A 84 3.36 -3.43 -5.09
C LEU A 84 2.70 -4.76 -4.72
N ALA A 85 2.03 -5.40 -5.69
CA ALA A 85 1.36 -6.68 -5.48
C ALA A 85 2.36 -7.79 -5.06
N ALA A 86 3.55 -7.82 -5.67
CA ALA A 86 4.60 -8.75 -5.28
C ALA A 86 5.09 -8.51 -3.85
N TYR A 87 5.24 -7.25 -3.43
CA TYR A 87 5.66 -6.87 -2.08
C TYR A 87 4.61 -7.22 -1.01
N GLU A 88 3.34 -6.95 -1.27
CA GLU A 88 2.24 -7.26 -0.34
C GLU A 88 2.01 -8.78 -0.22
N THR A 89 2.48 -9.57 -1.19
CA THR A 89 2.38 -11.04 -1.23
C THR A 89 0.94 -11.55 -1.42
N ALA A 90 0.77 -12.88 -1.41
CA ALA A 90 -0.54 -13.53 -1.54
C ALA A 90 -1.48 -13.32 -0.34
N ALA A 91 -1.01 -12.72 0.76
CA ALA A 91 -1.80 -12.43 1.96
C ALA A 91 -2.83 -11.31 1.75
N TYR A 92 -2.64 -10.47 0.72
CA TYR A 92 -3.49 -9.33 0.43
C TYR A 92 -4.06 -9.39 -0.99
N THR A 93 -5.14 -8.65 -1.20
CA THR A 93 -5.79 -8.49 -2.50
C THR A 93 -6.20 -7.04 -2.71
N THR A 94 -6.28 -6.58 -3.94
CA THR A 94 -6.80 -5.23 -4.21
C THR A 94 -8.29 -5.17 -3.94
N CYS A 95 -8.73 -4.13 -3.23
CA CYS A 95 -10.13 -3.83 -2.98
C CYS A 95 -10.44 -2.38 -3.42
N PRO A 96 -11.58 -2.14 -4.11
CA PRO A 96 -12.02 -0.78 -4.44
C PRO A 96 -12.59 -0.09 -3.20
N LEU A 97 -12.33 1.21 -3.05
CA LEU A 97 -12.84 2.02 -1.96
C LEU A 97 -12.82 3.52 -2.28
N GLY A 98 -13.64 4.29 -1.56
CA GLY A 98 -13.60 5.75 -1.58
C GLY A 98 -12.47 6.30 -0.72
N ILE A 99 -11.56 7.09 -1.30
CA ILE A 99 -10.44 7.73 -0.60
C ILE A 99 -10.76 9.21 -0.36
N HIS A 100 -10.90 9.58 0.91
CA HIS A 100 -11.10 10.97 1.33
C HIS A 100 -9.75 11.67 1.44
N ARG A 101 -9.50 12.62 0.53
CA ARG A 101 -8.37 13.54 0.63
C ARG A 101 -8.73 14.71 1.54
N SER A 102 -7.77 15.14 2.34
CA SER A 102 -8.00 16.23 3.31
C SER A 102 -8.36 17.57 2.64
N ASP A 103 -7.95 17.77 1.39
CA ASP A 103 -7.97 19.06 0.69
C ASP A 103 -8.90 19.12 -0.54
N THR A 104 -9.16 18.01 -1.22
CA THR A 104 -9.80 18.02 -2.55
C THR A 104 -11.01 17.09 -2.72
N GLY A 105 -11.58 16.55 -1.63
CA GLY A 105 -12.78 15.70 -1.70
C GLY A 105 -12.47 14.21 -1.79
N VAL A 106 -13.35 13.44 -2.45
CA VAL A 106 -13.32 11.97 -2.47
C VAL A 106 -12.92 11.45 -3.84
N ILE A 107 -12.00 10.48 -3.86
CA ILE A 107 -11.68 9.66 -5.03
C ILE A 107 -12.48 8.36 -4.90
N GLU A 108 -13.53 8.23 -5.71
CA GLU A 108 -14.50 7.12 -5.60
C GLU A 108 -13.95 5.78 -6.14
N ASP A 109 -13.00 5.84 -7.07
CA ASP A 109 -12.37 4.68 -7.74
C ASP A 109 -10.99 4.33 -7.17
N GLY A 110 -10.78 4.67 -5.89
CA GLY A 110 -9.56 4.35 -5.17
C GLY A 110 -9.38 2.85 -4.93
N LYS A 111 -8.14 2.45 -4.66
CA LYS A 111 -7.77 1.06 -4.33
C LYS A 111 -6.96 1.01 -3.05
N ALA A 112 -7.01 -0.13 -2.37
CA ALA A 112 -6.04 -0.50 -1.33
C ALA A 112 -5.74 -1.99 -1.41
N PHE A 113 -4.69 -2.43 -0.73
CA PHE A 113 -4.47 -3.85 -0.47
C PHE A 113 -5.24 -4.25 0.79
N CYS A 114 -6.34 -4.99 0.67
CA CYS A 114 -7.10 -5.53 1.79
C CYS A 114 -6.60 -6.92 2.19
N TRP A 115 -6.84 -7.31 3.43
CA TRP A 115 -6.63 -8.70 3.87
C TRP A 115 -7.40 -9.67 2.97
N LYS A 116 -6.72 -10.69 2.45
CA LYS A 116 -7.35 -11.70 1.57
C LYS A 116 -8.06 -12.80 2.36
N GLY A 117 -7.59 -13.09 3.57
CA GLY A 117 -8.16 -14.14 4.42
C GLY A 117 -9.48 -13.73 5.08
N ASP A 118 -9.95 -14.57 6.01
CA ASP A 118 -11.15 -14.27 6.79
C ASP A 118 -10.89 -13.12 7.79
N PRO A 119 -11.66 -12.01 7.74
CA PRO A 119 -11.49 -10.87 8.63
C PRO A 119 -11.77 -11.16 10.11
N ILE A 120 -12.45 -12.28 10.44
CA ILE A 120 -12.68 -12.74 11.81
C ILE A 120 -11.82 -13.95 12.20
N SER A 121 -10.84 -14.31 11.36
CA SER A 121 -9.89 -15.38 11.67
C SER A 121 -9.05 -15.10 12.92
N LEU A 122 -8.60 -16.19 13.56
CA LEU A 122 -7.67 -16.14 14.69
C LEU A 122 -6.25 -15.72 14.29
N ASP A 123 -5.96 -15.64 13.00
CA ASP A 123 -4.68 -15.12 12.48
C ASP A 123 -4.57 -13.60 12.69
N LEU A 124 -5.69 -12.92 12.95
CA LEU A 124 -5.75 -11.48 13.10
C LEU A 124 -6.08 -11.04 14.54
N GLU A 125 -5.18 -10.27 15.11
CA GLU A 125 -5.37 -9.67 16.44
C GLU A 125 -5.88 -8.23 16.32
N ASP A 126 -6.64 -7.77 17.31
CA ASP A 126 -6.94 -6.34 17.39
C ASP A 126 -5.68 -5.57 17.82
N GLY A 127 -5.41 -4.45 17.15
CA GLY A 127 -4.20 -3.68 17.39
C GLY A 127 -4.11 -2.47 16.47
N ILE A 128 -2.99 -1.78 16.57
CA ILE A 128 -2.66 -0.63 15.72
C ILE A 128 -1.30 -0.82 15.08
N PHE A 129 -1.13 -0.25 13.89
CA PHE A 129 0.17 -0.20 13.25
C PHE A 129 1.02 0.91 13.85
N ASP A 130 2.07 0.54 14.57
CA ASP A 130 3.06 1.50 15.06
C ASP A 130 4.06 1.83 13.96
N PHE A 131 3.76 2.90 13.21
CA PHE A 131 4.58 3.34 12.10
C PHE A 131 6.00 3.76 12.52
N ALA A 132 6.14 4.41 13.69
CA ALA A 132 7.44 4.84 14.19
C ALA A 132 8.33 3.63 14.52
N ARG A 133 7.75 2.62 15.19
CA ARG A 133 8.44 1.34 15.45
C ARG A 133 8.82 0.63 14.15
N TYR A 134 7.94 0.61 13.15
CA TYR A 134 8.27 0.07 11.83
C TYR A 134 9.51 0.74 11.22
N GLN A 135 9.52 2.08 11.20
CA GLN A 135 10.63 2.87 10.65
C GLN A 135 11.95 2.64 11.39
N GLN A 136 11.89 2.48 12.72
CA GLN A 136 13.10 2.28 13.53
C GLN A 136 13.68 0.87 13.42
N HIS A 137 12.83 -0.17 13.39
CA HIS A 137 13.28 -1.54 13.60
C HIS A 137 13.20 -2.44 12.37
N PHE A 138 12.34 -2.14 11.40
CA PHE A 138 12.05 -3.03 10.26
C PHE A 138 12.50 -2.43 8.94
N LYS A 139 12.27 -1.13 8.73
CA LYS A 139 12.70 -0.40 7.53
C LYS A 139 14.20 -0.53 7.23
N PRO A 140 15.14 -0.45 8.19
CA PRO A 140 16.58 -0.53 7.87
C PRO A 140 16.96 -1.86 7.22
N SER A 141 16.38 -2.97 7.69
CA SER A 141 16.60 -4.30 7.12
C SER A 141 16.05 -4.40 5.70
N LEU A 142 14.88 -3.81 5.43
CA LEU A 142 14.30 -3.76 4.09
C LEU A 142 15.19 -2.97 3.12
N LEU A 143 15.71 -1.82 3.54
CA LEU A 143 16.54 -0.96 2.71
C LEU A 143 17.99 -1.43 2.59
N GLY A 144 18.34 -2.62 3.13
CA GLY A 144 19.71 -3.12 3.14
C GLY A 144 20.68 -2.27 3.98
N ARG A 145 20.16 -1.38 4.84
CA ARG A 145 20.93 -0.58 5.81
C ARG A 145 21.13 -1.40 7.09
N GLY A 146 21.68 -2.60 6.95
CA GLY A 146 22.14 -3.41 8.07
C GLY A 146 23.45 -2.83 8.63
N ARG A 147 23.51 -2.62 9.95
CA ARG A 147 24.63 -2.03 10.70
C ARG A 147 26.00 -2.38 10.11
N ASN A 148 26.79 -1.36 9.77
CA ASN A 148 28.23 -1.45 9.89
C ASN A 148 28.53 -1.57 11.39
N THR A 149 28.61 -2.80 11.91
CA THR A 149 29.34 -3.10 13.14
C THR A 149 30.74 -3.56 12.76
#